data_AF-A0A9C7RK07-F1
#
_entry.id   AF-A0A9C7RK07-F1
#
_cell.length_a   1.000
_cell.length_b   1.000
_cell.length_c   1.000
_cell.angle_alpha   90.00
_cell.angle_beta   90.00
_cell.angle_gamma   90.00
#
_symmetry.space_group_name_H-M   'P 1'
#
loop_
_entity.id
_entity.type
_entity.pdbx_description
1 polymer ?
#
loop_
_entity_poly.entity_id
_entity_poly.type
_entity_poly.pdbx_seq_one_letter_code
_entity_poly.pdbx_strand_id
1 'polypeptide(L)'
;GHAMVEILARAFYALHDTKTPVVIGIAAMSLNVLFSYIFSAMFMRQGWMPHGGLALANTLATGLEMVGLILIMRKRLGGLNGKQIGSGLGKSLVSGGLMTAAILGWITLAGDFSVWLLALGGILIGIVVYSVGLGVFKTSELKQLYQIIRSRLG
;
A
#
# COMPACT_ATOMS: atom_id res chain seq x y z
N GLY A 1 -3.47 1.06 -1.65
CA GLY A 1 -4.48 1.64 -2.55
C GLY A 1 -5.87 1.17 -2.17
N HIS A 2 -6.27 -0.02 -2.63
CA HIS A 2 -7.65 -0.52 -2.49
C HIS A 2 -8.22 -0.49 -1.07
N ALA A 3 -7.48 -0.96 -0.06
CA ALA A 3 -7.96 -0.91 1.34
C ALA A 3 -8.26 0.53 1.80
N MET A 4 -7.43 1.50 1.41
CA MET A 4 -7.66 2.91 1.75
C MET A 4 -8.86 3.49 1.02
N VAL A 5 -9.05 3.17 -0.26
CA VAL A 5 -10.24 3.58 -1.02
C VAL A 5 -11.51 3.08 -0.33
N GLU A 6 -11.53 1.81 0.10
CA GLU A 6 -12.67 1.23 0.79
C GLU A 6 -12.95 1.90 2.15
N ILE A 7 -11.92 2.14 2.95
CA ILE A 7 -12.05 2.85 4.24
C ILE A 7 -12.57 4.28 4.00
N LEU A 8 -12.03 4.99 3.02
CA LEU A 8 -12.42 6.37 2.70
C LEU A 8 -13.85 6.43 2.18
N ALA A 9 -14.27 5.51 1.30
CA ALA A 9 -15.63 5.43 0.81
C ALA A 9 -16.64 5.25 1.96
N ARG A 10 -16.36 4.34 2.90
CA ARG A 10 -17.18 4.15 4.11
C ARG A 10 -17.23 5.41 4.98
N ALA A 11 -16.11 6.13 5.12
CA ALA A 11 -16.07 7.39 5.86
C ALA A 11 -16.89 8.50 5.18
N PHE A 12 -16.85 8.60 3.84
CA PHE A 12 -17.70 9.52 3.07
C PHE A 12 -19.19 9.17 3.25
N TYR A 13 -19.54 7.88 3.24
CA TYR A 13 -20.92 7.44 3.49
C TYR A 13 -21.40 7.79 4.91
N ALA A 14 -20.53 7.66 5.93
CA ALA A 14 -20.86 8.08 7.29
C ALA A 14 -21.11 9.60 7.39
N LEU A 15 -20.42 10.40 6.56
CA LEU A 15 -20.63 11.84 6.42
C LEU A 15 -21.83 12.19 5.52
N HIS A 16 -22.67 11.21 5.16
CA HIS A 16 -23.81 11.36 4.25
C HIS A 16 -23.43 11.90 2.86
N ASP A 17 -22.18 11.71 2.44
CA ASP A 17 -21.71 12.08 1.12
C ASP A 17 -21.44 10.82 0.27
N THR A 18 -22.42 10.47 -0.54
CA THR A 18 -22.33 9.29 -1.42
C THR A 18 -21.83 9.64 -2.82
N LYS A 19 -21.89 10.91 -3.22
CA LYS A 19 -21.58 11.36 -4.59
C LYS A 19 -20.09 11.47 -4.82
N THR A 20 -19.37 12.06 -3.86
CA THR A 20 -17.92 12.27 -3.96
C THR A 20 -17.13 10.98 -4.24
N PRO A 21 -17.30 9.88 -3.47
CA PRO A 21 -16.55 8.65 -3.73
C PRO A 21 -16.89 8.03 -5.09
N VAL A 22 -18.14 8.12 -5.53
CA VAL A 22 -18.57 7.59 -6.84
C VAL A 22 -17.95 8.37 -8.00
N VAL A 23 -17.97 9.71 -7.95
CA VAL A 23 -17.39 10.55 -9.01
C VAL A 23 -15.87 10.32 -9.12
N ILE A 24 -15.16 10.24 -7.98
CA ILE A 24 -13.73 9.95 -7.99
C ILE A 24 -13.46 8.54 -8.53
N GLY A 25 -14.25 7.54 -8.12
CA GLY A 25 -14.13 6.18 -8.63
C GLY A 25 -14.33 6.09 -10.15
N ILE A 26 -15.34 6.78 -10.70
CA ILE A 26 -15.58 6.84 -12.15
C ILE A 26 -14.40 7.52 -12.88
N ALA A 27 -13.89 8.62 -12.33
CA ALA A 27 -12.72 9.30 -12.89
C ALA A 27 -11.48 8.39 -12.87
N ALA A 28 -11.25 7.67 -11.77
CA ALA A 28 -10.14 6.73 -11.63
C ALA A 28 -10.27 5.52 -12.57
N MET A 29 -11.47 4.96 -12.73
CA MET A 29 -11.73 3.89 -13.70
C MET A 29 -11.47 4.33 -15.13
N SER A 30 -11.96 5.53 -15.50
CA SER A 30 -11.66 6.12 -16.81
C SER A 30 -10.16 6.27 -17.04
N LEU A 31 -9.46 6.78 -16.02
CA LEU A 31 -8.01 6.96 -16.08
C LEU A 31 -7.26 5.62 -16.15
N ASN A 32 -7.74 4.58 -15.45
CA ASN A 32 -7.21 3.23 -15.52
C ASN A 32 -7.29 2.67 -16.95
N VAL A 33 -8.44 2.83 -17.62
CA VAL A 33 -8.62 2.39 -19.01
C VAL A 33 -7.67 3.12 -19.95
N LEU A 34 -7.56 4.45 -19.81
CA LEU A 34 -6.63 5.28 -20.57
C LEU A 34 -5.17 4.85 -20.36
N PHE A 35 -4.73 4.73 -19.10
CA PHE A 35 -3.37 4.28 -18.78
C PHE A 35 -3.10 2.84 -19.22
N SER A 36 -4.10 1.96 -19.13
CA SER A 36 -3.99 0.58 -19.58
C SER A 36 -3.66 0.53 -21.06
N TYR A 37 -4.34 1.34 -21.89
CA TYR A 37 -4.06 1.40 -23.32
C TYR A 37 -2.67 2.00 -23.61
N ILE A 38 -2.33 3.12 -22.96
CA ILE A 38 -1.06 3.82 -23.16
C ILE A 38 0.13 2.95 -22.72
N PHE A 39 0.09 2.41 -21.52
CA PHE A 39 1.18 1.60 -20.97
C PHE A 39 1.29 0.24 -21.65
N SER A 40 0.17 -0.40 -22.01
CA SER A 40 0.22 -1.65 -22.79
C SER A 40 0.89 -1.41 -24.16
N ALA A 41 0.52 -0.32 -24.86
CA ALA A 41 1.16 0.05 -26.12
C ALA A 41 2.65 0.38 -25.97
N MET A 42 3.02 1.11 -24.91
CA MET A 42 4.42 1.45 -24.60
C MET A 42 5.26 0.20 -24.27
N PHE A 43 4.72 -0.72 -23.47
CA PHE A 43 5.39 -1.97 -23.08
C PHE A 43 5.59 -2.88 -24.29
N MET A 44 4.58 -3.01 -25.17
CA MET A 44 4.72 -3.76 -26.41
C MET A 44 5.82 -3.18 -27.30
N ARG A 45 5.90 -1.85 -27.42
CA ARG A 45 6.95 -1.20 -28.22
C ARG A 45 8.36 -1.41 -27.66
N GLN A 46 8.48 -1.57 -26.34
CA GLN A 46 9.74 -1.85 -25.65
C GLN A 46 10.10 -3.34 -25.61
N GLY A 47 9.24 -4.22 -26.14
CA GLY A 47 9.43 -5.68 -26.09
C GLY A 47 9.17 -6.30 -24.71
N TRP A 48 8.52 -5.57 -23.81
CA TRP A 48 8.13 -6.05 -22.48
C TRP A 48 6.77 -6.72 -22.49
N MET A 49 6.47 -7.49 -21.45
CA MET A 49 5.21 -8.20 -21.37
C MET A 49 4.03 -7.21 -21.19
N PRO A 50 3.00 -7.25 -22.06
CA PRO A 50 1.91 -6.25 -22.07
C PRO A 50 1.14 -6.15 -20.74
N HIS A 51 1.06 -7.23 -19.98
CA HIS A 51 0.37 -7.27 -18.69
C HIS A 51 1.06 -6.43 -17.62
N GLY A 52 2.37 -6.16 -17.74
CA GLY A 52 3.07 -5.23 -16.86
C GLY A 52 2.52 -3.80 -16.96
N GLY A 53 2.17 -3.37 -18.17
CA GLY A 53 1.52 -2.07 -18.42
C GLY A 53 0.14 -1.96 -17.76
N LEU A 54 -0.64 -3.03 -17.80
CA LEU A 54 -1.96 -3.10 -17.15
C LEU A 54 -1.85 -3.02 -15.62
N ALA A 55 -0.88 -3.72 -15.03
CA ALA A 55 -0.64 -3.68 -13.59
C ALA A 55 -0.22 -2.27 -13.13
N LEU A 56 0.67 -1.61 -13.88
CA LEU A 56 1.06 -0.23 -13.60
C LEU A 56 -0.12 0.75 -13.74
N ALA A 57 -0.94 0.59 -14.77
CA ALA A 57 -2.14 1.41 -14.96
C ALA A 57 -3.09 1.28 -13.76
N ASN A 58 -3.36 0.06 -13.31
CA ASN A 58 -4.24 -0.20 -12.19
C ASN A 58 -3.71 0.41 -10.88
N THR A 59 -2.43 0.17 -10.57
CA THR A 59 -1.82 0.71 -9.33
C THR A 59 -1.80 2.24 -9.32
N LEU A 60 -1.51 2.87 -10.46
CA LEU A 60 -1.51 4.32 -10.59
C LEU A 60 -2.91 4.90 -10.48
N ALA A 61 -3.90 4.30 -11.14
CA ALA A 61 -5.30 4.73 -11.07
C ALA A 61 -5.85 4.65 -9.64
N THR A 62 -5.69 3.51 -8.96
CA THR A 62 -6.11 3.35 -7.55
C THR A 62 -5.31 4.27 -6.62
N GLY A 63 -4.04 4.54 -6.92
CA GLY A 63 -3.23 5.51 -6.18
C GLY A 63 -3.81 6.92 -6.28
N LEU A 64 -4.15 7.36 -7.48
CA LEU A 64 -4.77 8.66 -7.72
C LEU A 64 -6.18 8.77 -7.12
N GLU A 65 -6.97 7.70 -7.21
CA GLU A 65 -8.28 7.60 -6.54
C GLU A 65 -8.16 7.83 -5.04
N MET A 66 -7.25 7.08 -4.39
CA MET A 66 -6.97 7.18 -2.97
C MET A 66 -6.51 8.60 -2.60
N VAL A 67 -5.58 9.20 -3.35
CA VAL A 67 -5.10 10.56 -3.09
C VAL A 67 -6.22 11.58 -3.24
N GLY A 68 -7.05 11.48 -4.29
CA GLY A 68 -8.21 12.33 -4.50
C GLY A 68 -9.18 12.29 -3.33
N LEU A 69 -9.53 11.09 -2.86
CA LEU A 69 -10.39 10.89 -1.70
C LEU A 69 -9.79 11.50 -0.42
N ILE A 70 -8.50 11.27 -0.14
CA ILE A 70 -7.80 11.82 1.03
C ILE A 70 -7.83 13.36 1.00
N LEU A 71 -7.55 13.97 -0.15
CA LEU A 71 -7.50 15.43 -0.28
C LEU A 71 -8.87 16.08 -0.04
N ILE A 72 -9.94 15.50 -0.58
CA ILE A 72 -11.29 16.01 -0.36
C ILE A 72 -11.72 15.78 1.09
N MET A 73 -11.44 14.59 1.65
CA MET A 73 -11.74 14.28 3.05
C MET A 73 -11.03 15.26 3.99
N ARG A 74 -9.75 15.60 3.70
CA ARG A 74 -8.98 16.57 4.48
C ARG A 74 -9.69 17.92 4.55
N LYS A 75 -10.24 18.39 3.43
CA LYS A 75 -10.99 19.65 3.37
C LYS A 75 -12.30 19.58 4.15
N ARG A 76 -13.06 18.48 4.00
CA ARG A 76 -14.36 18.30 4.69
C ARG A 76 -14.25 18.21 6.20
N LEU A 77 -13.20 17.55 6.72
CA LEU A 77 -13.00 17.37 8.16
C LEU A 77 -12.23 18.53 8.83
N GLY A 78 -11.89 19.59 8.09
CA GLY A 78 -11.10 20.70 8.63
C GLY A 78 -9.63 20.36 8.93
N GLY A 79 -9.16 19.22 8.43
CA GLY A 79 -7.83 18.67 8.67
C GLY A 79 -7.87 17.16 8.95
N LEU A 80 -6.92 16.45 8.36
CA LEU A 80 -6.50 15.12 8.83
C LEU A 80 -5.20 15.34 9.59
N ASN A 81 -4.91 14.53 10.61
CA ASN A 81 -3.62 14.51 11.33
C ASN A 81 -2.47 14.08 10.40
N GLY A 82 -2.20 14.88 9.36
CA GLY A 82 -1.33 14.54 8.24
C GLY A 82 0.13 14.38 8.65
N LYS A 83 0.56 15.05 9.73
CA LYS A 83 1.88 14.81 10.34
C LYS A 83 2.00 13.39 10.89
N GLN A 84 0.95 12.88 11.54
CA GLN A 84 0.94 11.53 12.09
C GLN A 84 0.85 10.48 10.98
N ILE A 85 -0.04 10.70 10.00
CA ILE A 85 -0.18 9.83 8.81
C ILE A 85 1.13 9.80 8.02
N GLY A 86 1.72 10.96 7.72
CA GLY A 86 2.97 11.06 6.97
C GLY A 86 4.15 10.45 7.71
N SER A 87 4.25 10.63 9.03
CA SER A 87 5.27 9.98 9.85
C SER A 87 5.13 8.46 9.86
N GLY A 88 3.89 7.94 10.00
CA GLY A 88 3.61 6.50 9.93
C GLY A 88 3.97 5.91 8.56
N LEU A 89 3.59 6.60 7.48
CA LEU A 89 3.95 6.21 6.10
C LEU A 89 5.47 6.18 5.91
N GLY A 90 6.19 7.22 6.34
CA GLY A 90 7.65 7.26 6.23
C GLY A 90 8.34 6.13 7.00
N LYS A 91 7.92 5.88 8.24
CA LYS A 91 8.45 4.78 9.06
C LYS A 91 8.15 3.40 8.45
N SER A 92 6.96 3.23 7.88
CA SER A 92 6.56 2.01 7.18
C SER A 92 7.37 1.79 5.91
N LEU A 93 7.63 2.85 5.13
CA LEU A 93 8.49 2.79 3.95
C LEU A 93 9.93 2.43 4.31
N VAL A 94 10.50 3.03 5.36
CA VAL A 94 11.85 2.69 5.83
C VAL A 94 11.91 1.24 6.29
N SER A 95 10.93 0.79 7.08
CA SER A 95 10.88 -0.60 7.55
C SER A 95 10.71 -1.59 6.40
N GLY A 96 9.89 -1.25 5.40
CA GLY A 96 9.75 -2.03 4.16
C GLY A 96 11.03 -2.05 3.33
N GLY A 97 11.77 -0.93 3.25
CA GLY A 97 13.07 -0.88 2.59
C GLY A 97 14.11 -1.78 3.27
N LEU A 98 14.18 -1.74 4.61
CA LEU A 98 15.03 -2.64 5.40
C LEU A 98 14.66 -4.11 5.19
N MET A 99 13.36 -4.41 5.17
CA MET A 99 12.85 -5.75 4.87
C MET A 99 13.31 -6.22 3.47
N THR A 100 13.16 -5.38 2.45
CA THR A 100 13.60 -5.69 1.09
C THR A 100 15.10 -5.95 1.04
N ALA A 101 15.92 -5.11 1.69
CA ALA A 101 17.37 -5.29 1.75
C ALA A 101 17.75 -6.63 2.43
N ALA A 102 17.07 -6.98 3.53
CA ALA A 102 17.30 -8.24 4.23
C ALA A 102 16.91 -9.47 3.39
N ILE A 103 15.79 -9.41 2.66
CA ILE A 103 15.36 -10.48 1.77
C ILE A 103 16.32 -10.62 0.59
N LEU A 104 16.80 -9.52 -0.01
CA LEU A 104 17.79 -9.58 -1.08
C LEU A 104 19.10 -10.21 -0.59
N GLY A 105 19.56 -9.85 0.61
CA GLY A 105 20.72 -10.48 1.25
C GLY A 105 20.50 -11.97 1.52
N TRP A 106 19.30 -12.35 1.97
CA TRP A 106 18.94 -13.77 2.14
C TRP A 106 19.01 -14.53 0.83
N ILE A 107 18.44 -13.98 -0.25
CA ILE A 107 18.44 -14.64 -1.57
C ILE A 107 19.86 -14.84 -2.09
N THR A 108 20.77 -13.89 -1.89
CA THR A 108 22.17 -14.03 -2.35
C THR A 108 22.99 -15.00 -1.50
N LEU A 109 22.73 -15.09 -0.19
CA LEU A 109 23.41 -16.00 0.74
C LEU A 109 22.87 -17.44 0.68
N ALA A 110 21.60 -17.59 0.33
CA ALA A 110 20.91 -18.88 0.31
C ALA A 110 21.35 -19.83 -0.83
N GLY A 111 22.02 -19.32 -1.87
CA GLY A 111 22.58 -20.16 -2.95
C GLY A 111 21.54 -21.09 -3.59
N ASP A 112 21.87 -22.39 -3.73
CA ASP A 112 21.05 -23.42 -4.39
C ASP A 112 20.05 -24.13 -3.47
N PHE A 113 19.60 -23.50 -2.38
CA PHE A 113 18.55 -24.11 -1.55
C PHE A 113 17.27 -24.38 -2.36
N SER A 114 16.54 -25.42 -1.95
CA SER A 114 15.19 -25.70 -2.45
C SER A 114 14.32 -24.45 -2.38
N VAL A 115 13.54 -24.21 -3.44
CA VAL A 115 12.61 -23.06 -3.56
C VAL A 115 11.71 -22.91 -2.33
N TRP A 116 11.29 -24.02 -1.72
CA TRP A 116 10.47 -24.01 -0.52
C TRP A 116 11.21 -23.46 0.70
N LEU A 117 12.48 -23.82 0.90
CA LEU A 117 13.31 -23.30 2.00
C LEU A 117 13.67 -21.83 1.78
N LEU A 118 13.96 -21.46 0.53
CA LEU A 118 14.22 -20.06 0.16
C LEU A 118 13.01 -19.18 0.48
N ALA A 119 11.81 -19.62 0.09
CA ALA A 119 10.56 -18.91 0.31
C ALA A 119 10.20 -18.82 1.80
N LEU A 120 10.23 -19.94 2.53
CA LEU A 120 9.90 -19.95 3.96
C LEU A 120 10.88 -19.11 4.79
N GLY A 121 12.18 -19.22 4.50
CA GLY A 121 13.21 -18.40 5.15
C GLY A 121 13.02 -16.91 4.86
N GLY A 122 12.74 -16.55 3.59
CA GLY A 122 12.49 -15.16 3.19
C GLY A 122 11.24 -14.58 3.86
N ILE A 123 10.15 -15.35 3.99
CA ILE A 123 8.94 -14.94 4.69
C ILE A 123 9.24 -14.67 6.17
N LEU A 124 9.94 -15.58 6.85
CA LEU A 124 10.28 -15.43 8.27
C LEU A 124 11.18 -14.21 8.49
N ILE A 125 12.23 -14.04 7.69
CA ILE A 125 13.12 -12.88 7.76
C ILE A 125 12.34 -11.60 7.50
N GLY A 126 11.47 -11.60 6.49
CA GLY A 126 10.62 -10.46 6.15
C GLY A 126 9.74 -10.02 7.32
N ILE A 127 9.03 -10.97 7.93
CA ILE A 127 8.16 -10.73 9.09
C ILE A 127 8.97 -10.17 10.27
N VAL A 128 10.12 -10.77 10.58
CA VAL A 128 10.96 -10.35 11.70
C VAL A 128 11.50 -8.95 11.48
N VAL A 129 12.14 -8.69 10.33
CA VAL A 129 12.78 -7.40 10.03
C VAL A 129 11.74 -6.28 9.97
N TYR A 130 10.59 -6.53 9.34
CA TYR A 130 9.52 -5.53 9.26
C TYR A 130 8.94 -5.22 10.65
N SER A 131 8.67 -6.25 11.46
CA SER A 131 8.11 -6.09 12.82
C SER A 131 9.09 -5.37 13.75
N VAL A 132 10.37 -5.73 13.70
CA VAL A 132 11.44 -5.06 14.47
C VAL A 132 11.60 -3.61 14.01
N GLY A 133 11.60 -3.36 12.70
CA GLY A 133 11.66 -2.01 12.14
C GLY A 133 10.55 -1.12 12.70
N LEU A 134 9.30 -1.57 12.61
CA LEU A 134 8.16 -0.83 13.16
C LEU A 134 8.25 -0.64 14.69
N GLY A 135 8.74 -1.65 15.42
CA GLY A 135 8.94 -1.60 16.86
C GLY A 135 9.98 -0.55 17.27
N VAL A 136 11.11 -0.50 16.56
CA VAL A 136 12.18 0.49 16.76
C VAL A 136 11.69 1.90 16.48
N PHE A 137 10.88 2.09 15.43
CA PHE A 137 10.30 3.40 15.11
C PHE A 137 9.16 3.82 16.06
N LYS A 138 8.83 2.99 17.07
CA LYS A 138 7.74 3.19 18.05
C LYS A 138 6.48 3.73 17.38
N THR A 139 6.10 3.14 16.25
CA THR A 139 4.91 3.61 15.54
C THR A 139 3.67 3.43 16.41
N SER A 140 2.74 4.37 16.31
CA SER A 140 1.42 4.27 16.95
C SER A 140 0.67 3.03 16.49
N GLU A 141 0.93 2.53 15.27
CA GLU A 141 0.30 1.33 14.73
C GLU A 141 0.65 0.06 15.54
N LEU A 142 1.92 -0.12 15.92
CA LEU A 142 2.36 -1.32 16.65
C LEU A 142 1.81 -1.34 18.08
N LYS A 143 1.69 -0.17 18.71
CA LYS A 143 1.02 -0.01 20.00
C LYS A 143 -0.49 -0.31 19.91
N GLN A 144 -1.16 0.17 18.86
CA GLN A 144 -2.59 -0.11 18.63
C GLN A 144 -2.83 -1.61 18.41
N LEU A 145 -1.99 -2.26 17.60
CA LEU A 145 -2.08 -3.70 17.35
C LEU A 145 -1.91 -4.51 18.64
N TYR A 146 -0.90 -4.16 19.45
CA TYR A 146 -0.67 -4.79 20.76
C TYR A 146 -1.87 -4.62 21.71
N GLN A 147 -2.47 -3.42 21.73
CA GLN A 147 -3.65 -3.15 22.55
C GLN A 147 -4.88 -3.96 22.11
N ILE A 148 -5.11 -4.12 20.79
CA ILE A 148 -6.22 -4.91 20.26
C ILE A 148 -6.07 -6.40 20.61
N ILE A 149 -4.85 -6.93 20.48
CA ILE A 149 -4.56 -8.33 20.84
C ILE A 149 -4.76 -8.52 22.34
N ARG A 150 -4.26 -7.60 23.17
CA ARG A 150 -4.43 -7.63 24.62
C ARG A 150 -5.90 -7.52 25.04
N SER A 151 -6.73 -6.74 24.34
CA SER A 151 -8.16 -6.60 24.65
C SER A 151 -9.03 -7.76 24.15
N ARG A 152 -8.47 -8.67 23.33
CA ARG A 152 -9.16 -9.88 22.85
C ARG A 152 -8.81 -11.12 23.68
N LEU A 153 -7.69 -11.08 24.40
CA LEU A 153 -7.15 -12.18 25.20
C LEU A 153 -7.40 -12.00 26.72
N GLY A 154 -8.06 -10.93 27.13
CA GLY A 154 -8.56 -10.70 28.49
C GLY A 154 -10.04 -10.37 28.44
#